data_AF-A0A930A765-F1
#
_entry.id   AF-A0A930A765-F1
#
_cell.length_a   1.000
_cell.length_b   1.000
_cell.length_c   1.000
_cell.angle_alpha   90.00
_cell.angle_beta   90.00
_cell.angle_gamma   90.00
#
_symmetry.space_group_name_H-M   'P 1'
#
loop_
_entity.id
_entity.type
_entity.pdbx_description
1 polymer ?
#
loop_
_entity_poly.entity_id
_entity_poly.type
_entity_poly.pdbx_seq_one_letter_code
_entity_poly.pdbx_strand_id
1 'polypeptide(L)' 'TNGGRVLGVSAVGDTLEQALQLSYDKIKEIHFTDMHYRTDIGRKVVKQ' A
#
# COMPACT_ATOMS: atom_id res chain seq x y z
N THR A 1 -6.88 -13.03 -11.77
CA THR A 1 -5.47 -13.44 -11.97
C THR A 1 -5.35 -14.93 -11.73
N ASN A 2 -4.30 -15.57 -12.25
CA ASN A 2 -4.01 -16.98 -11.95
C ASN A 2 -3.39 -17.17 -10.53
N GLY A 3 -3.88 -16.45 -9.51
CA GLY A 3 -3.38 -16.52 -8.13
C GLY A 3 -3.81 -15.36 -7.23
N GLY A 4 -3.77 -15.54 -5.90
CA GLY A 4 -4.34 -14.62 -4.89
C GLY A 4 -3.63 -13.27 -4.68
N ARG A 5 -2.55 -12.96 -5.42
CA ARG A 5 -1.88 -11.65 -5.40
C ARG A 5 -1.91 -11.08 -6.81
N VAL A 6 -2.47 -9.88 -6.93
CA VAL A 6 -2.78 -9.26 -8.23
C VAL A 6 -1.79 -8.15 -8.58
N LEU A 7 -1.57 -7.23 -7.62
CA LEU A 7 -0.82 -6.01 -7.85
C LEU A 7 -0.03 -5.66 -6.58
N GLY A 8 1.19 -5.14 -6.77
CA GLY A 8 2.00 -4.52 -5.72
C GLY A 8 2.06 -3.01 -5.93
N VAL A 9 1.72 -2.24 -4.90
CA VAL A 9 1.88 -0.78 -4.88
C VAL A 9 3.06 -0.45 -3.99
N SER A 10 4.00 0.33 -4.52
CA SER A 10 5.12 0.91 -3.78
C SER A 10 5.28 2.37 -4.17
N ALA A 11 5.77 3.18 -3.24
CA ALA A 11 6.11 4.58 -3.46
C ALA A 11 7.46 4.89 -2.82
N VAL A 12 8.13 5.90 -3.36
CA VAL A 12 9.39 6.44 -2.84
C VAL A 12 9.09 7.78 -2.18
N GLY A 13 9.63 7.99 -0.98
CA GLY A 13 9.57 9.24 -0.24
C GLY A 13 10.85 9.41 0.59
N ASP A 14 11.11 10.63 1.04
CA ASP A 14 12.30 10.99 1.80
C ASP A 14 12.30 10.35 3.20
N THR A 15 11.10 10.03 3.71
CA THR A 15 10.90 9.28 4.94
C THR A 15 10.04 8.04 4.71
N LEU A 16 10.14 7.07 5.63
CA LEU A 16 9.28 5.89 5.61
C LEU A 16 7.79 6.26 5.73
N GLU A 17 7.46 7.25 6.56
CA GLU A 17 6.09 7.77 6.70
C GLU A 17 5.56 8.31 5.37
N GLN A 18 6.36 9.10 4.66
CA GLN A 18 5.98 9.64 3.37
C GLN A 18 5.79 8.54 2.32
N ALA A 19 6.71 7.57 2.24
CA ALA A 19 6.60 6.44 1.33
C ALA A 19 5.35 5.59 1.61
N LEU A 20 5.02 5.36 2.90
CA LEU A 20 3.81 4.65 3.30
C LEU A 20 2.54 5.43 2.94
N GLN A 21 2.50 6.71 3.27
CA GLN A 21 1.36 7.58 2.96
C GLN A 21 1.10 7.62 1.46
N LEU A 22 2.14 7.84 0.64
CA LEU A 22 2.05 7.84 -0.82
C LEU A 22 1.55 6.50 -1.36
N SER A 23 2.08 5.38 -0.86
CA SER A 23 1.64 4.04 -1.27
C SER A 23 0.15 3.83 -0.97
N TYR A 24 -0.30 4.24 0.22
CA TYR A 24 -1.71 4.14 0.63
C TYR A 24 -2.63 5.11 -0.09
N ASP A 25 -2.14 6.26 -0.53
CA ASP A 25 -2.94 7.19 -1.34
C ASP A 25 -3.08 6.69 -2.78
N LYS A 26 -2.02 6.13 -3.36
CA LYS A 26 -2.06 5.58 -4.72
C LYS A 26 -2.88 4.31 -4.86
N ILE A 27 -2.90 3.42 -3.87
CA ILE A 27 -3.76 2.23 -3.93
C ILE A 27 -5.25 2.59 -3.89
N LYS A 28 -5.64 3.75 -3.31
CA LYS A 28 -7.03 4.23 -3.32
C LYS A 28 -7.48 4.71 -4.70
N GLU A 29 -6.57 5.02 -5.61
CA GLU A 29 -6.92 5.42 -6.98
C GLU A 29 -7.23 4.19 -7.86
N ILE A 30 -6.85 2.99 -7.42
CA ILE A 30 -7.02 1.72 -8.15
C ILE A 30 -8.26 0.99 -7.63
N HIS A 31 -9.16 0.59 -8.55
CA HIS A 31 -10.38 -0.15 -8.20
C HIS A 31 -10.65 -1.28 -9.17
N PHE A 32 -10.95 -2.46 -8.65
CA PHE A 32 -11.45 -3.62 -9.40
C PHE A 32 -12.28 -4.53 -8.48
N THR A 33 -13.12 -5.36 -9.08
CA THR A 33 -14.00 -6.30 -8.37
C THR A 33 -13.21 -7.21 -7.42
N ASP A 34 -13.72 -7.39 -6.20
CA ASP A 34 -13.11 -8.22 -5.14
C ASP A 34 -11.68 -7.82 -4.74
N MET A 35 -11.32 -6.55 -4.92
CA MET A 35 -10.04 -6.02 -4.45
C MET A 35 -9.99 -5.97 -2.92
N HIS A 36 -8.96 -6.59 -2.35
CA HIS A 36 -8.64 -6.54 -0.93
C HIS A 36 -7.15 -6.25 -0.72
N TYR A 37 -6.84 -5.37 0.24
CA TYR A 37 -5.46 -5.06 0.62
C TYR A 37 -5.37 -4.73 2.12
N ARG A 38 -4.16 -4.84 2.67
CA ARG A 38 -3.87 -4.55 4.08
C ARG A 38 -3.62 -3.07 4.31
N THR A 39 -4.24 -2.49 5.34
CA THR A 39 -4.08 -1.08 5.73
C THR A 39 -3.08 -0.86 6.86
N ASP A 40 -2.43 -1.92 7.36
CA ASP A 40 -1.58 -1.91 8.55
C ASP A 40 -0.08 -2.13 8.26
N ILE A 41 0.31 -2.19 6.99
CA ILE A 41 1.71 -2.35 6.58
C ILE A 41 2.52 -1.12 7.01
N GLY A 42 3.70 -1.36 7.59
CA GLY A 42 4.62 -0.29 8.02
C GLY A 42 4.24 0.46 9.30
N ARG A 43 2.99 0.36 9.80
CA ARG A 43 2.53 1.09 11.00
C ARG A 43 3.34 0.81 12.27
N LYS A 44 3.94 -0.37 12.41
CA LYS A 44 4.77 -0.73 13.58
C LYS A 44 6.14 -0.05 13.57
N VAL A 45 6.65 0.31 12.40
CA VAL A 45 7.98 0.92 12.24
C VAL A 45 7.91 2.42 12.45
N VAL A 46 6.81 3.04 12.03
CA VAL A 46 6.55 4.48 12.17
C VAL A 46 6.27 4.90 13.62
N LYS A 47 5.78 4.00 14.48
CA LYS A 47 5.44 4.29 15.87
C LYS A 47 6.60 4.13 16.87
N GLN A 48 7.85 4.10 16.41
CA GLN A 48 9.03 4.03 17.29
C GLN A 48 9.66 5.39 17.51
#